data_AF-A0A2P2FG45-F1
#
_entry.id   AF-A0A2P2FG45-F1
#
_cell.length_a   1.000
_cell.length_b   1.000
_cell.length_c   1.000
_cell.angle_alpha   90.00
_cell.angle_beta   90.00
_cell.angle_gamma   90.00
#
_symmetry.space_group_name_H-M   'P 1'
#
loop_
_entity.id
_entity.type
_entity.pdbx_description
1 polymer ?
#
loop_
_entity_poly.entity_id
_entity_poly.type
_entity_poly.pdbx_seq_one_letter_code
_entity_poly.pdbx_strand_id
1 'polypeptide(L)'
;MRPVVGGRRAMLSSLLPGLRELRAPLAAGYVWLLGLWLALRPGLPPPGQASGVYRDLLDLGTWAGKAAVFAAATFAAYLLGTMSLAVTHWLDTVVTPLFRAPRLQSVAWLEPKYRGRRRILRALRDAVVNKLSDRFLTDEDFRDKVLTHIRGLQEFARRVGQEPPRIIAGARSDEHRRRAMDDYLHRWHLLGTVVRTDVYVESVKEDLDYVGPRLLGKEDQLYGEYDRQNAEGSLRIGLFLPLVFLIAVLAWRVGPWCLAALAVPVKLLYLGSSSWAAAEQNLAVALAAERVDSPTLERLKSADVEFVPFEELMVGRVVPGYYAGYPNARAPRETQGRIATVAPSKSMPKPKF
;
A
#
# COMPACT_ATOMS: atom_id res chain seq x y z
N MET A 1 12.52 13.59 -46.74
CA MET A 1 11.62 14.11 -45.68
C MET A 1 10.53 13.08 -45.42
N ARG A 2 10.52 12.43 -44.25
CA ARG A 2 9.43 11.52 -43.85
C ARG A 2 8.36 12.34 -43.12
N PRO A 3 7.06 12.24 -43.48
CA PRO A 3 6.01 12.99 -42.82
C PRO A 3 5.85 12.52 -41.36
N VAL A 4 5.89 13.47 -40.43
CA VAL A 4 5.65 13.26 -39.00
C VAL A 4 4.15 13.02 -38.78
N VAL A 5 3.69 11.79 -39.04
CA VAL A 5 2.26 11.40 -38.85
C VAL A 5 1.95 11.05 -37.38
N GLY A 6 2.93 11.17 -36.46
CA GLY A 6 2.78 10.77 -35.05
C GLY A 6 2.09 11.78 -34.11
N GLY A 7 1.96 13.06 -34.48
CA GLY A 7 1.61 14.11 -33.51
C GLY A 7 0.18 14.10 -32.96
N ARG A 8 -0.83 13.74 -33.77
CA ARG A 8 -2.24 13.84 -33.33
C ARG A 8 -2.68 12.74 -32.37
N ARG A 9 -2.08 11.54 -32.46
CA ARG A 9 -2.39 10.44 -31.52
C ARG A 9 -1.82 10.72 -30.13
N ALA A 10 -0.64 11.34 -30.06
CA ALA A 10 0.00 11.72 -28.81
C ALA A 10 -0.80 12.79 -28.02
N MET A 11 -1.40 13.77 -28.71
CA MET A 11 -2.22 14.81 -28.04
C MET A 11 -3.57 14.29 -27.51
N LEU A 12 -4.17 13.26 -28.14
CA LEU A 12 -5.40 12.65 -27.62
C LEU A 12 -5.12 11.71 -26.44
N SER A 13 -3.98 11.02 -26.44
CA SER A 13 -3.58 10.17 -25.32
C SER A 13 -3.28 10.97 -24.04
N SER A 14 -2.84 12.23 -24.14
CA SER A 14 -2.59 13.09 -22.98
C SER A 14 -3.86 13.65 -22.33
N LEU A 15 -5.01 13.64 -23.03
CA LEU A 15 -6.29 14.12 -22.47
C LEU A 15 -7.08 13.02 -21.74
N LEU A 16 -6.77 11.75 -22.02
CA LEU A 16 -7.45 10.61 -21.40
C LEU A 16 -7.23 10.48 -19.88
N PRO A 17 -6.05 10.77 -19.29
CA PRO A 17 -5.84 10.71 -17.85
C PRO A 17 -6.77 11.64 -17.09
N GLY A 18 -6.91 12.91 -17.53
CA GLY A 18 -7.78 13.89 -16.85
C GLY A 18 -9.25 13.46 -16.83
N LEU A 19 -9.76 12.85 -17.90
CA LEU A 19 -11.13 12.31 -17.92
C LEU A 19 -11.32 11.15 -16.93
N ARG A 20 -10.29 10.36 -16.67
CA ARG A 20 -10.35 9.25 -15.70
C ARG A 20 -10.43 9.74 -14.27
N GLU A 21 -9.78 10.86 -13.95
CA GLU A 21 -9.84 11.45 -12.62
C GLU A 21 -11.21 12.09 -12.34
N LEU A 22 -11.87 12.64 -13.37
CA LEU A 22 -13.20 13.25 -13.23
C LEU A 22 -14.32 12.23 -13.00
N ARG A 23 -14.16 10.98 -13.45
CA ARG A 23 -15.23 9.97 -13.38
C ARG A 23 -15.60 9.60 -11.94
N ALA A 24 -14.62 9.53 -11.04
CA ALA A 24 -14.81 9.15 -9.65
C ALA A 24 -15.65 10.16 -8.85
N PRO A 25 -15.29 11.46 -8.82
CA PRO A 25 -16.10 12.47 -8.15
C PRO A 25 -17.47 12.61 -8.83
N LEU A 26 -17.56 12.60 -10.17
CA LEU A 26 -18.87 12.69 -10.83
C LEU A 26 -19.78 11.51 -10.47
N ALA A 27 -19.29 10.28 -10.54
CA ALA A 27 -20.09 9.10 -10.19
C ALA A 27 -20.53 9.13 -8.72
N ALA A 28 -19.62 9.43 -7.79
CA ALA A 28 -19.95 9.58 -6.38
C ALA A 28 -20.99 10.68 -6.14
N GLY A 29 -20.83 11.82 -6.81
CA GLY A 29 -21.74 12.95 -6.79
C GLY A 29 -23.15 12.62 -7.27
N TYR A 30 -23.28 11.94 -8.41
CA TYR A 30 -24.58 11.54 -8.94
C TYR A 30 -25.30 10.57 -8.00
N VAL A 31 -24.57 9.65 -7.35
CA VAL A 31 -25.14 8.76 -6.34
C VAL A 31 -25.64 9.54 -5.12
N TRP A 32 -24.89 10.55 -4.66
CA TRP A 32 -25.34 11.47 -3.61
C TRP A 32 -26.60 12.23 -4.00
N LEU A 33 -26.62 12.86 -5.18
CA LEU A 33 -27.80 13.60 -5.65
C LEU A 33 -29.03 12.70 -5.78
N LEU A 34 -28.85 11.46 -6.26
CA LEU A 34 -29.94 10.49 -6.33
C LEU A 34 -30.46 10.13 -4.93
N GLY A 35 -29.56 9.88 -3.97
CA GLY A 35 -29.94 9.61 -2.59
C GLY A 35 -30.70 10.79 -1.95
N LEU A 36 -30.20 12.01 -2.14
CA LEU A 36 -30.83 13.24 -1.64
C LEU A 36 -32.20 13.47 -2.28
N TRP A 37 -32.30 13.28 -3.60
CA TRP A 37 -33.57 13.37 -4.32
C TRP A 37 -34.60 12.40 -3.76
N LEU A 38 -34.24 11.12 -3.58
CA LEU A 38 -35.13 10.12 -3.01
C LEU A 38 -35.52 10.47 -1.57
N ALA A 39 -34.56 10.94 -0.76
CA ALA A 39 -34.75 11.31 0.64
C ALA A 39 -35.65 12.55 0.83
N LEU A 40 -35.65 13.50 -0.11
CA LEU A 40 -36.40 14.76 0.00
C LEU A 40 -37.73 14.76 -0.77
N ARG A 41 -37.86 13.95 -1.84
CA ARG A 41 -38.99 14.00 -2.78
C ARG A 41 -40.41 14.08 -2.16
N PRO A 42 -40.80 13.29 -1.14
CA PRO A 42 -42.15 13.36 -0.56
C PRO A 42 -42.42 14.62 0.25
N GLY A 43 -41.37 15.30 0.71
CA GLY A 43 -41.51 16.58 1.42
C GLY A 43 -41.59 17.78 0.48
N LEU A 44 -41.31 17.60 -0.82
CA LEU A 44 -41.34 18.68 -1.79
C LEU A 44 -42.79 18.95 -2.24
N PRO A 45 -43.29 20.19 -2.12
CA PRO A 45 -44.62 20.52 -2.60
C PRO A 45 -44.69 20.39 -4.12
N PRO A 46 -45.85 20.02 -4.68
CA PRO A 46 -46.04 20.03 -6.13
C PRO A 46 -45.82 21.45 -6.68
N PRO A 47 -45.39 21.60 -7.95
CA PRO A 47 -45.01 22.90 -8.52
C PRO A 47 -46.06 24.01 -8.35
N GLY A 48 -47.35 23.68 -8.35
CA GLY A 48 -48.44 24.65 -8.16
C GLY A 48 -48.63 25.14 -6.71
N GLN A 49 -48.00 24.49 -5.73
CA GLN A 49 -48.10 24.82 -4.29
C GLN A 49 -46.75 25.26 -3.70
N ALA A 50 -45.70 25.36 -4.53
CA ALA A 50 -44.40 25.83 -4.11
C ALA A 50 -44.46 27.31 -3.67
N SER A 51 -43.88 27.63 -2.52
CA SER A 51 -43.72 29.00 -2.04
C SER A 51 -42.28 29.25 -1.55
N GLY A 52 -41.89 30.52 -1.48
CA GLY A 52 -40.55 30.95 -1.06
C GLY A 52 -39.43 30.46 -1.97
N VAL A 53 -38.26 30.19 -1.37
CA VAL A 53 -37.00 29.86 -2.08
C VAL A 53 -37.15 28.67 -3.04
N TYR A 54 -37.99 27.68 -2.72
CA TYR A 54 -38.20 26.54 -3.60
C TYR A 54 -38.89 26.93 -4.92
N ARG A 55 -39.85 27.86 -4.86
CA ARG A 55 -40.47 28.41 -6.07
C ARG A 55 -39.47 29.20 -6.91
N ASP A 56 -38.66 30.04 -6.27
CA ASP A 56 -37.63 30.83 -6.96
C ASP A 56 -36.62 29.93 -7.68
N LEU A 57 -36.25 28.78 -7.08
CA LEU A 57 -35.37 27.79 -7.72
C LEU A 57 -36.04 27.09 -8.91
N LEU A 58 -37.33 26.76 -8.82
CA LEU A 58 -38.08 26.19 -9.94
C LEU A 58 -38.20 27.20 -11.09
N ASP A 59 -38.54 28.44 -10.79
CA ASP A 59 -38.67 29.52 -11.77
C ASP A 59 -37.31 29.80 -12.45
N LEU A 60 -36.22 29.88 -11.68
CA LEU A 60 -34.87 29.98 -12.21
C LEU A 60 -34.51 28.81 -13.13
N GLY A 61 -34.90 27.59 -12.76
CA GLY A 61 -34.68 26.39 -13.58
C GLY A 61 -35.45 26.43 -14.90
N THR A 62 -36.67 26.96 -14.90
CA THR A 62 -37.45 27.14 -16.14
C THR A 62 -36.86 28.24 -17.03
N TRP A 63 -36.37 29.33 -16.43
CA TRP A 63 -35.76 30.45 -17.15
C TRP A 63 -34.41 30.09 -17.76
N ALA A 64 -33.54 29.43 -16.99
CA ALA A 64 -32.21 29.02 -17.46
C ALA A 64 -32.27 27.90 -18.51
N GLY A 65 -33.36 27.13 -18.53
CA GLY A 65 -33.58 26.02 -19.45
C GLY A 65 -32.92 24.72 -19.02
N LYS A 66 -33.38 23.61 -19.61
CA LYS A 66 -32.98 22.24 -19.24
C LYS A 66 -31.47 22.01 -19.32
N ALA A 67 -30.80 22.61 -20.30
CA ALA A 67 -29.36 22.47 -20.49
C ALA A 67 -28.56 23.13 -19.36
N ALA A 68 -28.94 24.33 -18.93
CA ALA A 68 -28.27 25.02 -17.83
C ALA A 68 -28.51 24.30 -16.49
N VAL A 69 -29.74 23.83 -16.24
CA VAL A 69 -30.06 23.04 -15.05
C VAL A 69 -29.25 21.74 -15.01
N PHE A 70 -29.11 21.06 -16.15
CA PHE A 70 -28.29 19.86 -16.24
C PHE A 70 -26.81 20.18 -15.95
N ALA A 71 -26.26 21.23 -16.55
CA ALA A 71 -24.89 21.65 -16.28
C ALA A 71 -24.65 22.01 -14.79
N ALA A 72 -25.59 22.73 -14.17
CA ALA A 72 -25.55 23.07 -12.76
C ALA A 72 -25.64 21.82 -11.86
N ALA A 73 -26.50 20.86 -12.19
CA ALA A 73 -26.62 19.60 -11.47
C ALA A 73 -25.35 18.74 -11.60
N THR A 74 -24.75 18.66 -12.79
CA THR A 74 -23.46 17.99 -13.01
C THR A 74 -22.33 18.65 -12.21
N PHE A 75 -22.29 19.97 -12.17
CA PHE A 75 -21.31 20.71 -11.37
C PHE A 75 -21.51 20.46 -9.87
N ALA A 76 -22.76 20.49 -9.37
CA ALA A 76 -23.08 20.15 -7.99
C ALA A 76 -22.71 18.70 -7.65
N ALA A 77 -22.95 17.75 -8.57
CA ALA A 77 -22.51 16.37 -8.44
C ALA A 77 -20.99 16.30 -8.28
N TYR A 78 -20.24 16.95 -9.17
CA TYR A 78 -18.79 16.99 -9.09
C TYR A 78 -18.30 17.52 -7.73
N LEU A 79 -18.84 18.65 -7.24
CA LEU A 79 -18.47 19.21 -5.94
C LEU A 79 -18.77 18.25 -4.79
N LEU A 80 -19.99 17.72 -4.70
CA LEU A 80 -20.35 16.74 -3.67
C LEU A 80 -19.46 15.50 -3.72
N GLY A 81 -19.15 15.03 -4.93
CA GLY A 81 -18.25 13.92 -5.17
C GLY A 81 -16.83 14.17 -4.67
N THR A 82 -16.24 15.31 -5.02
CA THR A 82 -14.88 15.67 -4.56
C THR A 82 -14.80 15.77 -3.04
N MET A 83 -15.80 16.38 -2.41
CA MET A 83 -15.90 16.42 -0.93
C MET A 83 -16.04 15.01 -0.34
N SER A 84 -16.88 14.17 -0.93
CA SER A 84 -17.08 12.78 -0.49
C SER A 84 -15.80 11.95 -0.60
N LEU A 85 -14.99 12.16 -1.65
CA LEU A 85 -13.69 11.51 -1.79
C LEU A 85 -12.75 11.91 -0.67
N ALA A 86 -12.63 13.22 -0.39
CA ALA A 86 -11.79 13.72 0.70
C ALA A 86 -12.20 13.14 2.05
N VAL A 87 -13.51 13.09 2.34
CA VAL A 87 -14.05 12.48 3.57
C VAL A 87 -13.77 10.98 3.63
N THR A 88 -13.89 10.26 2.51
CA THR A 88 -13.62 8.82 2.47
C THR A 88 -12.15 8.51 2.72
N HIS A 89 -11.23 9.31 2.14
CA HIS A 89 -9.80 9.19 2.41
C HIS A 89 -9.46 9.50 3.87
N TRP A 90 -10.04 10.56 4.43
CA TRP A 90 -9.87 10.88 5.84
C TRP A 90 -10.40 9.73 6.73
N LEU A 91 -11.58 9.21 6.42
CA LEU A 91 -12.18 8.10 7.15
C LEU A 91 -11.28 6.86 7.11
N ASP A 92 -10.71 6.54 5.95
CA ASP A 92 -9.77 5.43 5.81
C ASP A 92 -8.53 5.62 6.71
N THR A 93 -7.99 6.84 6.82
CA THR A 93 -6.85 7.12 7.73
C THR A 93 -7.20 6.98 9.21
N VAL A 94 -8.44 7.30 9.61
CA VAL A 94 -8.90 7.24 11.02
C VAL A 94 -9.37 5.82 11.40
N VAL A 95 -10.02 5.13 10.48
CA VAL A 95 -10.66 3.84 10.72
C VAL A 95 -9.67 2.68 10.63
N THR A 96 -8.69 2.74 9.71
CA THR A 96 -7.64 1.73 9.59
C THR A 96 -6.90 1.47 10.91
N PRO A 97 -6.41 2.47 11.68
CA PRO A 97 -5.74 2.21 12.96
C PRO A 97 -6.68 1.62 14.01
N LEU A 98 -7.97 1.94 13.98
CA LEU A 98 -8.96 1.40 14.91
C LEU A 98 -9.14 -0.11 14.72
N PHE A 99 -9.14 -0.57 13.46
CA PHE A 99 -9.18 -1.99 13.12
C PHE A 99 -7.86 -2.73 13.40
N ARG A 100 -6.75 -2.03 13.68
CA ARG A 100 -5.49 -2.66 14.14
C ARG A 100 -5.54 -3.15 15.58
N ALA A 101 -6.57 -2.81 16.35
CA ALA A 101 -6.69 -3.25 17.73
C ALA A 101 -6.65 -4.80 17.81
N PRO A 102 -5.86 -5.39 18.72
CA PRO A 102 -5.56 -6.82 18.75
C PRO A 102 -6.81 -7.72 18.92
N ARG A 103 -7.91 -7.16 19.45
CA ARG A 103 -9.19 -7.87 19.58
C ARG A 103 -9.87 -8.22 18.25
N LEU A 104 -9.48 -7.58 17.14
CA LEU A 104 -10.02 -7.84 15.81
C LEU A 104 -9.00 -8.50 14.86
N GLN A 105 -7.91 -9.08 15.37
CA GLN A 105 -6.91 -9.77 14.54
C GLN A 105 -7.49 -10.91 13.69
N SER A 106 -8.57 -11.55 14.15
CA SER A 106 -9.32 -12.55 13.38
C SER A 106 -10.05 -11.99 12.16
N VAL A 107 -10.11 -10.66 12.02
CA VAL A 107 -10.65 -9.93 10.85
C VAL A 107 -9.52 -9.25 10.06
N ALA A 108 -8.32 -9.09 10.62
CA ALA A 108 -7.19 -8.45 9.94
C ALA A 108 -6.73 -9.16 8.65
N TRP A 109 -7.08 -10.45 8.46
CA TRP A 109 -6.85 -11.15 7.17
C TRP A 109 -7.73 -10.63 6.03
N LEU A 110 -8.83 -9.93 6.35
CA LEU A 110 -9.74 -9.31 5.39
C LEU A 110 -9.28 -7.93 4.93
N GLU A 111 -8.20 -7.35 5.49
CA GLU A 111 -7.68 -6.07 5.02
C GLU A 111 -6.73 -6.26 3.82
N PRO A 112 -7.14 -5.93 2.58
CA PRO A 112 -6.32 -6.11 1.40
C PRO A 112 -5.07 -5.21 1.43
N LYS A 113 -5.14 -4.05 2.10
CA LYS A 113 -4.01 -3.13 2.28
C LYS A 113 -2.82 -3.76 2.99
N TYR A 114 -3.03 -4.70 3.92
CA TYR A 114 -1.93 -5.31 4.66
C TYR A 114 -1.08 -6.25 3.81
N ARG A 115 -1.72 -7.03 2.94
CA ARG A 115 -1.00 -7.91 2.01
C ARG A 115 -0.21 -7.09 1.00
N GLY A 116 -0.79 -5.99 0.50
CA GLY A 116 -0.13 -5.03 -0.38
C GLY A 116 1.09 -4.37 0.27
N ARG A 117 0.90 -3.74 1.44
CA ARG A 117 1.96 -3.02 2.15
C ARG A 117 3.18 -3.89 2.42
N ARG A 118 2.99 -5.15 2.82
CA ARG A 118 4.12 -6.08 3.03
C ARG A 118 4.88 -6.36 1.74
N ARG A 119 4.20 -6.47 0.59
CA ARG A 119 4.85 -6.68 -0.71
C ARG A 119 5.61 -5.42 -1.17
N ILE A 120 5.00 -4.25 -1.00
CA ILE A 120 5.63 -2.96 -1.32
C ILE A 120 6.89 -2.77 -0.47
N LEU A 121 6.78 -2.90 0.86
CA LEU A 121 7.93 -2.76 1.76
C LEU A 121 9.04 -3.78 1.46
N ARG A 122 8.69 -5.01 1.04
CA ARG A 122 9.70 -5.98 0.56
C ARG A 122 10.39 -5.48 -0.69
N ALA A 123 9.65 -5.08 -1.72
CA ALA A 123 10.23 -4.59 -2.96
C ALA A 123 11.13 -3.36 -2.75
N LEU A 124 10.70 -2.41 -1.89
CA LEU A 124 11.52 -1.24 -1.54
C LEU A 124 12.77 -1.63 -0.76
N ARG A 125 12.67 -2.58 0.18
CA ARG A 125 13.82 -3.10 0.91
C ARG A 125 14.80 -3.80 -0.03
N ASP A 126 14.28 -4.63 -0.94
CA ASP A 126 15.08 -5.31 -1.95
C ASP A 126 15.84 -4.27 -2.79
N ALA A 127 15.18 -3.20 -3.23
CA ALA A 127 15.82 -2.09 -3.95
C ALA A 127 16.97 -1.45 -3.13
N VAL A 128 16.72 -1.13 -1.86
CA VAL A 128 17.72 -0.54 -0.96
C VAL A 128 18.92 -1.48 -0.77
N VAL A 129 18.68 -2.77 -0.48
CA VAL A 129 19.75 -3.74 -0.25
C VAL A 129 20.53 -4.02 -1.53
N ASN A 130 19.87 -4.05 -2.69
CA ASN A 130 20.54 -4.19 -3.98
C ASN A 130 21.50 -3.02 -4.22
N LYS A 131 21.04 -1.79 -3.95
CA LYS A 131 21.89 -0.59 -4.09
C LYS A 131 23.08 -0.58 -3.14
N LEU A 132 22.87 -1.00 -1.89
CA LEU A 132 23.94 -1.19 -0.91
C LEU A 132 24.90 -2.31 -1.32
N SER A 133 24.38 -3.38 -1.93
CA SER A 133 25.17 -4.48 -2.47
C SER A 133 26.10 -3.99 -3.59
N ASP A 134 25.58 -3.20 -4.53
CA ASP A 134 26.37 -2.62 -5.61
C ASP A 134 27.44 -1.65 -5.08
N ARG A 135 27.08 -0.86 -4.06
CA ARG A 135 28.06 -0.01 -3.37
C ARG A 135 29.14 -0.84 -2.68
N PHE A 136 28.78 -1.92 -1.98
CA PHE A 136 29.76 -2.80 -1.34
C PHE A 136 30.76 -3.42 -2.32
N LEU A 137 30.33 -3.65 -3.58
CA LEU A 137 31.22 -4.12 -4.64
C LEU A 137 32.20 -3.04 -5.11
N THR A 138 31.76 -1.79 -5.18
CA THR A 138 32.44 -0.70 -5.89
C THR A 138 33.20 0.27 -4.97
N ASP A 139 32.75 0.46 -3.74
CA ASP A 139 33.28 1.41 -2.75
C ASP A 139 34.06 0.63 -1.67
N GLU A 140 35.40 0.72 -1.72
CA GLU A 140 36.28 0.03 -0.79
C GLU A 140 36.12 0.52 0.65
N ASP A 141 35.93 1.83 0.84
CA ASP A 141 35.77 2.45 2.16
C ASP A 141 34.47 1.99 2.81
N PHE A 142 33.37 1.96 2.07
CA PHE A 142 32.10 1.44 2.56
C PHE A 142 32.19 -0.04 2.94
N ARG A 143 32.83 -0.84 2.08
CA ARG A 143 33.06 -2.26 2.36
C ARG A 143 33.88 -2.47 3.64
N ASP A 144 34.94 -1.70 3.85
CA ASP A 144 35.79 -1.80 5.02
C ASP A 144 35.07 -1.32 6.30
N LYS A 145 34.22 -0.29 6.22
CA LYS A 145 33.31 0.12 7.31
C LYS A 145 32.37 -1.03 7.70
N VAL A 146 31.72 -1.69 6.73
CA VAL A 146 30.81 -2.83 6.97
C VAL A 146 31.56 -3.98 7.65
N LEU A 147 32.75 -4.36 7.14
CA LEU A 147 33.55 -5.45 7.71
C LEU A 147 34.07 -5.12 9.12
N THR A 148 34.43 -3.86 9.38
CA THR A 148 34.83 -3.39 10.70
C THR A 148 33.67 -3.47 11.69
N HIS A 149 32.46 -3.07 11.28
CA HIS A 149 31.26 -3.21 12.11
C HIS A 149 30.97 -4.68 12.46
N ILE A 150 31.13 -5.60 11.48
CA ILE A 150 30.97 -7.04 11.71
C ILE A 150 31.99 -7.58 12.73
N ARG A 151 33.26 -7.14 12.67
CA ARG A 151 34.27 -7.51 13.68
C ARG A 151 33.86 -7.02 15.07
N GLY A 152 33.44 -5.76 15.17
CA GLY A 152 32.93 -5.19 16.43
C GLY A 152 31.74 -5.98 16.99
N LEU A 153 30.82 -6.42 16.13
CA LEU A 153 29.68 -7.28 16.49
C LEU A 153 30.16 -8.62 17.08
N GLN A 154 31.11 -9.28 16.41
CA GLN A 154 31.66 -10.56 16.88
C GLN A 154 32.39 -10.41 18.22
N GLU A 155 33.18 -9.34 18.41
CA GLU A 155 33.89 -9.07 19.66
C GLU A 155 32.93 -8.71 20.81
N PHE A 156 31.89 -7.91 20.54
CA PHE A 156 30.86 -7.61 21.51
C PHE A 156 30.11 -8.88 21.95
N ALA A 157 29.68 -9.70 21.00
CA ALA A 157 28.99 -10.96 21.28
C ALA A 157 29.85 -11.90 22.16
N ARG A 158 31.15 -12.03 21.86
CA ARG A 158 32.10 -12.80 22.68
C ARG A 158 32.22 -12.24 24.10
N ARG A 159 32.30 -10.91 24.27
CA ARG A 159 32.39 -10.27 25.59
C ARG A 159 31.15 -10.50 26.45
N VAL A 160 29.96 -10.52 25.83
CA VAL A 160 28.68 -10.72 26.52
C VAL A 160 28.34 -12.22 26.66
N GLY A 161 29.15 -13.12 26.09
CA GLY A 161 28.91 -14.56 26.14
C GLY A 161 27.67 -15.00 25.34
N GLN A 162 27.31 -14.24 24.31
CA GLN A 162 26.18 -14.55 23.43
C GLN A 162 26.69 -14.90 22.02
N GLU A 163 25.97 -15.76 21.32
CA GLU A 163 26.28 -16.08 19.92
C GLU A 163 25.76 -14.96 19.00
N PRO A 164 26.59 -14.41 18.09
CA PRO A 164 26.09 -13.45 17.12
C PRO A 164 25.12 -14.13 16.13
N PRO A 165 24.35 -13.35 15.34
CA PRO A 165 23.48 -13.91 14.31
C PRO A 165 24.22 -14.92 13.41
N ARG A 166 23.56 -16.02 13.03
CA ARG A 166 24.19 -17.13 12.27
C ARG A 166 24.97 -16.69 11.04
N ILE A 167 24.49 -15.66 10.34
CA ILE A 167 25.17 -15.13 9.17
C ILE A 167 26.54 -14.52 9.50
N ILE A 168 26.74 -14.06 10.74
CA ILE A 168 27.98 -13.46 11.25
C ILE A 168 28.84 -14.48 12.02
N ALA A 169 28.21 -15.44 12.72
CA ALA A 169 28.87 -16.34 13.67
C ALA A 169 29.91 -17.29 13.06
N GLY A 170 29.80 -17.62 11.77
CA GLY A 170 30.53 -18.74 11.17
C GLY A 170 31.83 -18.43 10.43
N ALA A 171 32.25 -17.16 10.31
CA ALA A 171 33.37 -16.80 9.45
C ALA A 171 34.29 -15.74 10.05
N ARG A 172 35.59 -15.86 9.79
CA ARG A 172 36.57 -14.78 10.04
C ARG A 172 36.26 -13.61 9.12
N SER A 173 36.69 -12.40 9.48
CA SER A 173 36.38 -11.21 8.66
C SER A 173 36.86 -11.32 7.21
N ASP A 174 38.02 -11.91 6.95
CA ASP A 174 38.52 -12.11 5.58
C ASP A 174 37.71 -13.14 4.79
N GLU A 175 37.05 -14.05 5.50
CA GLU A 175 36.13 -15.01 4.91
C GLU A 175 34.78 -14.36 4.61
N HIS A 176 34.26 -13.49 5.50
CA HIS A 176 33.10 -12.64 5.21
C HIS A 176 33.36 -11.76 4.00
N ARG A 177 34.55 -11.16 3.89
CA ARG A 177 34.94 -10.37 2.71
C ARG A 177 34.85 -11.23 1.45
N ARG A 178 35.55 -12.37 1.40
CA ARG A 178 35.52 -13.26 0.22
C ARG A 178 34.11 -13.73 -0.12
N ARG A 179 33.37 -14.29 0.84
CA ARG A 179 32.00 -14.75 0.62
C ARG A 179 31.06 -13.63 0.16
N ALA A 180 31.15 -12.43 0.75
CA ALA A 180 30.33 -11.31 0.32
C ALA A 180 30.74 -10.74 -1.04
N MET A 181 31.95 -10.99 -1.53
CA MET A 181 32.35 -10.64 -2.89
C MET A 181 31.83 -11.67 -3.90
N ASP A 182 31.95 -12.96 -3.57
CA ASP A 182 31.66 -14.07 -4.48
C ASP A 182 30.16 -14.44 -4.52
N ASP A 183 29.44 -14.30 -3.39
CA ASP A 183 28.05 -14.70 -3.24
C ASP A 183 27.14 -13.50 -2.97
N TYR A 184 26.30 -13.20 -3.96
CA TYR A 184 25.28 -12.16 -3.88
C TYR A 184 24.29 -12.38 -2.73
N LEU A 185 23.84 -13.61 -2.48
CA LEU A 185 22.85 -13.88 -1.42
C LEU A 185 23.47 -13.66 -0.04
N HIS A 186 24.73 -14.08 0.14
CA HIS A 186 25.45 -13.80 1.38
C HIS A 186 25.59 -12.30 1.61
N ARG A 187 26.02 -11.54 0.59
CA ARG A 187 26.12 -10.07 0.66
C ARG A 187 24.78 -9.40 0.96
N TRP A 188 23.70 -9.82 0.29
CA TRP A 188 22.36 -9.31 0.48
C TRP A 188 21.89 -9.51 1.92
N HIS A 189 22.02 -10.73 2.45
CA HIS A 189 21.61 -11.01 3.83
C HIS A 189 22.50 -10.33 4.87
N LEU A 190 23.81 -10.23 4.60
CA LEU A 190 24.76 -9.54 5.46
C LEU A 190 24.37 -8.07 5.60
N LEU A 191 24.25 -7.35 4.48
CA LEU A 191 23.86 -5.94 4.45
C LEU A 191 22.48 -5.71 5.04
N GLY A 192 21.51 -6.55 4.69
CA GLY A 192 20.16 -6.48 5.25
C GLY A 192 20.07 -6.74 6.76
N THR A 193 21.13 -7.30 7.36
CA THR A 193 21.24 -7.53 8.81
C THR A 193 22.03 -6.42 9.50
N VAL A 194 23.13 -5.95 8.93
CA VAL A 194 24.05 -5.01 9.59
C VAL A 194 23.72 -3.54 9.36
N VAL A 195 23.03 -3.22 8.26
CA VAL A 195 22.60 -1.85 7.92
C VAL A 195 21.16 -1.62 8.36
N ARG A 196 20.88 -0.44 8.92
CA ARG A 196 19.52 -0.04 9.31
C ARG A 196 18.66 0.31 8.08
N THR A 197 18.23 -0.73 7.36
CA THR A 197 17.53 -0.58 6.07
C THR A 197 16.16 0.10 6.15
N ASP A 198 15.49 0.04 7.31
CA ASP A 198 14.16 0.61 7.54
C ASP A 198 14.11 2.14 7.38
N VAL A 199 15.14 2.86 7.84
CA VAL A 199 15.24 4.33 7.67
C VAL A 199 15.24 4.70 6.19
N TYR A 200 16.00 3.95 5.38
CA TYR A 200 16.05 4.18 3.93
C TYR A 200 14.79 3.70 3.23
N VAL A 201 14.18 2.60 3.67
CA VAL A 201 12.92 2.12 3.08
C VAL A 201 11.80 3.13 3.28
N GLU A 202 11.68 3.76 4.45
CA GLU A 202 10.70 4.82 4.66
C GLU A 202 11.03 6.07 3.82
N SER A 203 12.31 6.44 3.69
CA SER A 203 12.73 7.54 2.80
C SER A 203 12.45 7.26 1.31
N VAL A 204 12.68 6.02 0.85
CA VAL A 204 12.37 5.58 -0.52
C VAL A 204 10.86 5.48 -0.73
N LYS A 205 10.09 5.19 0.31
CA LYS A 205 8.63 5.20 0.26
C LYS A 205 8.08 6.60 0.02
N GLU A 206 8.70 7.65 0.57
CA GLU A 206 8.35 9.04 0.23
C GLU A 206 8.67 9.38 -1.23
N ASP A 207 9.76 8.80 -1.79
CA ASP A 207 10.07 8.96 -3.22
C ASP A 207 9.01 8.30 -4.13
N LEU A 208 8.29 7.29 -3.64
CA LEU A 208 7.32 6.52 -4.43
C LEU A 208 6.19 7.39 -5.00
N ASP A 209 5.77 8.42 -4.25
CA ASP A 209 4.74 9.37 -4.67
C ASP A 209 5.15 10.16 -5.93
N TYR A 210 6.46 10.30 -6.17
CA TYR A 210 7.03 10.99 -7.33
C TYR A 210 7.39 10.05 -8.48
N VAL A 211 7.31 8.73 -8.30
CA VAL A 211 7.64 7.74 -9.35
C VAL A 211 6.63 7.78 -10.48
N GLY A 212 5.33 7.93 -10.17
CA GLY A 212 4.27 8.00 -11.18
C GLY A 212 4.54 9.05 -12.26
N PRO A 213 4.72 10.34 -11.90
CA PRO A 213 5.07 11.39 -12.86
C PRO A 213 6.38 11.13 -13.64
N ARG A 214 7.38 10.47 -13.03
CA ARG A 214 8.66 10.16 -13.69
C ARG A 214 8.58 9.00 -14.67
N LEU A 215 7.59 8.11 -14.52
CA LEU A 215 7.32 7.04 -15.49
C LEU A 215 6.73 7.58 -16.80
N LEU A 216 6.06 8.73 -16.74
CA LEU A 216 5.46 9.36 -17.92
C LEU A 216 6.55 9.70 -18.95
N GLY A 217 6.47 9.10 -20.13
CA GLY A 217 7.45 9.28 -21.21
C GLY A 217 8.69 8.40 -21.13
N LYS A 218 8.98 7.76 -19.99
CA LYS A 218 10.02 6.72 -19.89
C LYS A 218 9.46 5.33 -20.16
N GLU A 219 8.34 5.00 -19.51
CA GLU A 219 7.75 3.66 -19.47
C GLU A 219 6.21 3.76 -19.55
N ASP A 220 5.70 4.24 -20.69
CA ASP A 220 4.27 4.57 -20.89
C ASP A 220 3.33 3.40 -20.60
N GLN A 221 3.76 2.16 -20.88
CA GLN A 221 2.96 0.97 -20.58
C GLN A 221 2.78 0.79 -19.07
N LEU A 222 3.86 0.91 -18.29
CA LEU A 222 3.84 0.74 -16.84
C LEU A 222 3.07 1.88 -16.17
N TYR A 223 3.25 3.11 -16.65
CA TYR A 223 2.45 4.25 -16.21
C TYR A 223 0.97 4.03 -16.52
N GLY A 224 0.63 3.57 -17.72
CA GLY A 224 -0.76 3.29 -18.11
C GLY A 224 -1.44 2.21 -17.26
N GLU A 225 -0.70 1.18 -16.85
CA GLU A 225 -1.19 0.15 -15.93
C GLU A 225 -1.40 0.70 -14.51
N TYR A 226 -0.43 1.46 -14.00
CA TYR A 226 -0.52 2.17 -12.71
C TYR A 226 -1.74 3.10 -12.68
N ASP A 227 -1.84 4.02 -13.66
CA ASP A 227 -2.91 5.01 -13.75
C ASP A 227 -4.29 4.34 -13.81
N ARG A 228 -4.42 3.29 -14.64
CA ARG A 228 -5.67 2.52 -14.73
C ARG A 228 -6.07 1.91 -13.39
N GLN A 229 -5.14 1.25 -12.71
CA GLN A 229 -5.40 0.59 -11.41
C GLN A 229 -5.68 1.61 -10.30
N ASN A 230 -4.97 2.73 -10.30
CA ASN A 230 -5.16 3.82 -9.35
C ASN A 230 -6.54 4.46 -9.53
N ALA A 231 -6.87 4.85 -10.76
CA ALA A 231 -8.16 5.44 -11.08
C ALA A 231 -9.34 4.48 -10.81
N GLU A 232 -9.15 3.17 -10.99
CA GLU A 232 -10.18 2.17 -10.68
C GLU A 232 -10.33 1.98 -9.16
N GLY A 233 -9.21 1.96 -8.44
CA GLY A 233 -9.19 1.93 -6.97
C GLY A 233 -9.93 3.12 -6.36
N SER A 234 -9.58 4.33 -6.82
CA SER A 234 -10.18 5.59 -6.36
C SER A 234 -11.69 5.64 -6.64
N LEU A 235 -12.14 5.23 -7.84
CA LEU A 235 -13.57 5.15 -8.15
C LEU A 235 -14.33 4.23 -7.18
N ARG A 236 -13.81 3.02 -6.94
CA ARG A 236 -14.47 2.03 -6.07
C ARG A 236 -14.52 2.47 -4.62
N ILE A 237 -13.43 3.05 -4.10
CA ILE A 237 -13.37 3.61 -2.75
C ILE A 237 -14.31 4.81 -2.64
N GLY A 238 -14.29 5.71 -3.63
CA GLY A 238 -15.12 6.92 -3.63
C GLY A 238 -16.62 6.68 -3.67
N LEU A 239 -17.05 5.57 -4.28
CA LEU A 239 -18.46 5.16 -4.29
C LEU A 239 -18.95 4.58 -2.95
N PHE A 240 -18.05 4.29 -2.00
CA PHE A 240 -18.42 3.65 -0.73
C PHE A 240 -19.46 4.45 0.05
N LEU A 241 -19.13 5.68 0.47
CA LEU A 241 -20.04 6.51 1.27
C LEU A 241 -21.35 6.87 0.55
N PRO A 242 -21.32 7.35 -0.72
CA PRO A 242 -22.57 7.65 -1.44
C PRO A 242 -23.49 6.44 -1.56
N LEU A 243 -22.95 5.24 -1.81
CA LEU A 243 -23.75 4.02 -1.91
C LEU A 243 -24.33 3.61 -0.55
N VAL A 244 -23.54 3.67 0.53
CA VAL A 244 -24.04 3.41 1.89
C VAL A 244 -25.21 4.34 2.22
N PHE A 245 -25.07 5.63 1.90
CA PHE A 245 -26.15 6.60 2.07
C PHE A 245 -27.37 6.27 1.23
N LEU A 246 -27.21 6.02 -0.07
CA LEU A 246 -28.31 5.65 -0.96
C LEU A 246 -29.05 4.40 -0.45
N ILE A 247 -28.32 3.38 -0.02
CA ILE A 247 -28.89 2.15 0.54
C ILE A 247 -29.65 2.43 1.84
N ALA A 248 -29.13 3.30 2.71
CA ALA A 248 -29.83 3.70 3.94
C ALA A 248 -31.14 4.45 3.62
N VAL A 249 -31.14 5.36 2.64
CA VAL A 249 -32.35 6.05 2.16
C VAL A 249 -33.36 5.05 1.58
N LEU A 250 -32.90 4.10 0.76
CA LEU A 250 -33.78 3.05 0.22
C LEU A 250 -34.34 2.15 1.32
N ALA A 251 -33.54 1.82 2.34
CA ALA A 251 -33.99 1.02 3.47
C ALA A 251 -35.09 1.72 4.28
N TRP A 252 -34.97 3.04 4.46
CA TRP A 252 -36.04 3.85 5.05
C TRP A 252 -37.29 3.84 4.15
N ARG A 253 -37.13 4.12 2.85
CA ARG A 253 -38.27 4.38 1.96
C ARG A 253 -39.01 3.16 1.45
N VAL A 254 -38.30 2.06 1.23
CA VAL A 254 -38.84 0.84 0.62
C VAL A 254 -38.97 -0.25 1.68
N GLY A 255 -37.97 -0.40 2.54
CA GLY A 255 -37.99 -1.34 3.67
C GLY A 255 -36.62 -1.89 4.04
N PRO A 256 -36.48 -2.52 5.23
CA PRO A 256 -35.20 -2.92 5.80
C PRO A 256 -34.43 -3.96 4.98
N TRP A 257 -35.09 -4.71 4.10
CA TRP A 257 -34.47 -5.68 3.20
C TRP A 257 -33.40 -5.06 2.28
N CYS A 258 -33.52 -3.76 1.97
CA CYS A 258 -32.49 -3.04 1.21
C CYS A 258 -31.13 -3.01 1.92
N LEU A 259 -31.07 -3.19 3.25
CA LEU A 259 -29.80 -3.24 3.99
C LEU A 259 -28.90 -4.40 3.56
N ALA A 260 -29.45 -5.48 3.00
CA ALA A 260 -28.65 -6.56 2.41
C ALA A 260 -27.72 -6.05 1.28
N ALA A 261 -28.11 -4.95 0.60
CA ALA A 261 -27.30 -4.32 -0.43
C ALA A 261 -26.01 -3.68 0.13
N LEU A 262 -25.86 -3.47 1.45
CA LEU A 262 -24.62 -2.98 2.07
C LEU A 262 -23.41 -3.88 1.81
N ALA A 263 -23.63 -5.15 1.44
CA ALA A 263 -22.56 -6.03 0.97
C ALA A 263 -21.83 -5.47 -0.27
N VAL A 264 -22.53 -4.72 -1.13
CA VAL A 264 -21.97 -4.13 -2.36
C VAL A 264 -20.90 -3.06 -2.07
N PRO A 265 -21.17 -1.96 -1.32
CA PRO A 265 -20.15 -0.97 -1.01
C PRO A 265 -18.98 -1.56 -0.22
N VAL A 266 -19.22 -2.51 0.70
CA VAL A 266 -18.13 -3.21 1.41
C VAL A 266 -17.23 -3.96 0.44
N LYS A 267 -17.80 -4.71 -0.51
CA LYS A 267 -17.03 -5.40 -1.56
C LYS A 267 -16.27 -4.43 -2.45
N LEU A 268 -16.87 -3.29 -2.81
CA LEU A 268 -16.20 -2.24 -3.59
C LEU A 268 -15.03 -1.62 -2.83
N LEU A 269 -15.17 -1.33 -1.54
CA LEU A 269 -14.09 -0.81 -0.71
C LEU A 269 -12.90 -1.79 -0.65
N TYR A 270 -13.20 -3.09 -0.50
CA TYR A 270 -12.18 -4.15 -0.54
C TYR A 270 -11.47 -4.21 -1.90
N LEU A 271 -12.23 -4.31 -2.99
CA LEU A 271 -11.70 -4.39 -4.35
C LEU A 271 -10.95 -3.13 -4.78
N GLY A 272 -11.39 -1.96 -4.32
CA GLY A 272 -10.73 -0.68 -4.56
C GLY A 272 -9.39 -0.58 -3.83
N SER A 273 -9.37 -0.93 -2.55
CA SER A 273 -8.15 -0.99 -1.75
C SER A 273 -7.13 -1.98 -2.31
N SER A 274 -7.60 -3.13 -2.80
CA SER A 274 -6.75 -4.12 -3.48
C SER A 274 -6.15 -3.60 -4.79
N SER A 275 -6.90 -2.85 -5.60
CA SER A 275 -6.41 -2.25 -6.85
C SER A 275 -5.35 -1.17 -6.58
N TRP A 276 -5.58 -0.35 -5.55
CA TRP A 276 -4.63 0.70 -5.17
C TRP A 276 -3.29 0.12 -4.69
N ALA A 277 -3.35 -0.92 -3.86
CA ALA A 277 -2.16 -1.67 -3.44
C ALA A 277 -1.40 -2.32 -4.61
N ALA A 278 -2.11 -2.80 -5.64
CA ALA A 278 -1.48 -3.33 -6.85
C ALA A 278 -0.78 -2.22 -7.65
N ALA A 279 -1.38 -1.03 -7.74
CA ALA A 279 -0.79 0.12 -8.39
C ALA A 279 0.52 0.55 -7.71
N GLU A 280 0.52 0.68 -6.37
CA GLU A 280 1.73 0.98 -5.59
C GLU A 280 2.80 -0.10 -5.72
N GLN A 281 2.40 -1.38 -5.78
CA GLN A 281 3.33 -2.48 -6.00
C GLN A 281 4.03 -2.35 -7.36
N ASN A 282 3.31 -1.95 -8.41
CA ASN A 282 3.91 -1.73 -9.73
C ASN A 282 4.96 -0.61 -9.70
N LEU A 283 4.69 0.49 -8.98
CA LEU A 283 5.68 1.56 -8.79
C LEU A 283 6.90 1.06 -8.01
N ALA A 284 6.70 0.29 -6.94
CA ALA A 284 7.78 -0.24 -6.13
C ALA A 284 8.67 -1.22 -6.91
N VAL A 285 8.08 -2.05 -7.78
CA VAL A 285 8.81 -2.94 -8.68
C VAL A 285 9.56 -2.14 -9.75
N ALA A 286 8.95 -1.09 -10.31
CA ALA A 286 9.63 -0.21 -11.27
C ALA A 286 10.89 0.41 -10.67
N LEU A 287 10.77 0.86 -9.42
CA LEU A 287 11.86 1.47 -8.66
C LEU A 287 12.94 0.44 -8.30
N ALA A 288 12.53 -0.74 -7.85
CA ALA A 288 13.46 -1.84 -7.54
C ALA A 288 14.22 -2.36 -8.75
N ALA A 289 13.63 -2.27 -9.94
CA ALA A 289 14.26 -2.61 -11.21
C ALA A 289 15.07 -1.45 -11.82
N GLU A 290 15.30 -0.36 -11.07
CA GLU A 290 16.03 0.84 -11.48
C GLU A 290 15.51 1.47 -12.80
N ARG A 291 14.23 1.27 -13.12
CA ARG A 291 13.61 1.89 -14.32
C ARG A 291 13.35 3.38 -14.13
N VAL A 292 13.35 3.84 -12.89
CA VAL A 292 13.14 5.23 -12.50
C VAL A 292 14.17 5.62 -11.45
N ASP A 293 14.76 6.79 -11.63
CA ASP A 293 15.72 7.34 -10.70
C ASP A 293 15.02 7.73 -9.38
N SER A 294 15.53 7.22 -8.26
CA SER A 294 15.16 7.68 -6.91
C SER A 294 16.33 8.49 -6.32
N PRO A 295 16.11 9.76 -5.96
CA PRO A 295 17.10 10.57 -5.27
C PRO A 295 17.62 9.91 -3.99
N THR A 296 16.78 9.17 -3.28
CA THR A 296 17.19 8.45 -2.07
C THR A 296 18.10 7.25 -2.38
N LEU A 297 17.76 6.44 -3.40
CA LEU A 297 18.62 5.35 -3.84
C LEU A 297 19.95 5.86 -4.43
N GLU A 298 19.95 7.01 -5.10
CA GLU A 298 21.17 7.64 -5.59
C GLU A 298 22.03 8.20 -4.46
N ARG A 299 21.42 8.80 -3.42
CA ARG A 299 22.13 9.21 -2.21
C ARG A 299 22.81 8.05 -1.50
N LEU A 300 22.22 6.84 -1.51
CA LEU A 300 22.82 5.65 -0.90
C LEU A 300 24.19 5.27 -1.51
N LYS A 301 24.50 5.72 -2.72
CA LYS A 301 25.82 5.48 -3.34
C LYS A 301 26.96 6.20 -2.63
N SER A 302 26.68 7.30 -1.93
CA SER A 302 27.71 8.15 -1.31
C SER A 302 27.46 8.48 0.16
N ALA A 303 26.20 8.44 0.63
CA ALA A 303 25.83 8.81 2.00
C ALA A 303 26.49 7.93 3.06
N ASP A 304 26.81 8.48 4.23
CA ASP A 304 27.20 7.63 5.36
C ASP A 304 26.01 6.77 5.81
N VAL A 305 26.25 5.47 5.91
CA VAL A 305 25.21 4.49 6.17
C VAL A 305 25.12 4.21 7.67
N GLU A 306 23.94 4.39 8.25
CA GLU A 306 23.67 3.99 9.63
C GLU A 306 23.66 2.46 9.80
N PHE A 307 24.53 1.97 10.69
CA PHE A 307 24.59 0.56 11.07
C PHE A 307 23.65 0.25 12.23
N VAL A 308 23.16 -0.99 12.29
CA VAL A 308 22.34 -1.44 13.43
C VAL A 308 23.23 -1.53 14.68
N PRO A 309 22.82 -0.95 15.82
CA PRO A 309 23.54 -1.01 17.08
C PRO A 309 23.76 -2.45 17.54
N PHE A 310 24.87 -2.70 18.23
CA PHE A 310 25.26 -4.02 18.70
C PHE A 310 24.19 -4.61 19.62
N GLU A 311 23.60 -3.79 20.49
CA GLU A 311 22.59 -4.15 21.46
C GLU A 311 21.29 -4.64 20.79
N GLU A 312 20.86 -3.97 19.73
CA GLU A 312 19.63 -4.32 19.01
C GLU A 312 19.74 -5.68 18.31
N LEU A 313 20.89 -5.99 17.74
CA LEU A 313 21.14 -7.28 17.07
C LEU A 313 21.20 -8.45 18.05
N MET A 314 21.67 -8.22 19.28
CA MET A 314 21.92 -9.27 20.27
C MET A 314 20.71 -9.59 21.16
N VAL A 315 19.84 -8.61 21.45
CA VAL A 315 18.67 -8.80 22.33
C VAL A 315 17.59 -9.71 21.71
N GLY A 316 17.79 -10.21 20.48
CA GLY A 316 16.80 -11.04 19.82
C GLY A 316 15.48 -10.30 19.59
N ARG A 317 15.47 -8.96 19.76
CA ARG A 317 14.53 -8.06 19.08
C ARG A 317 14.90 -8.07 17.60
N VAL A 318 14.72 -9.24 17.01
CA VAL A 318 14.61 -9.42 15.57
C VAL A 318 13.67 -8.33 15.12
N VAL A 319 14.19 -7.37 14.37
CA VAL A 319 13.38 -6.36 13.68
C VAL A 319 12.21 -7.13 13.05
N PRO A 320 10.97 -6.92 13.51
CA PRO A 320 9.86 -7.79 13.16
C PRO A 320 9.61 -7.65 11.65
N GLY A 321 10.10 -8.62 10.88
CA GLY A 321 10.05 -8.49 9.43
C GLY A 321 10.42 -9.72 8.61
N TYR A 322 11.39 -10.55 9.01
CA TYR A 322 12.02 -11.46 8.02
C TYR A 322 12.21 -12.95 8.34
N TYR A 323 12.08 -13.44 9.58
CA TYR A 323 12.23 -14.89 9.79
C TYR A 323 10.96 -15.72 9.58
N ALA A 324 9.78 -15.11 9.45
CA ALA A 324 8.52 -15.85 9.32
C ALA A 324 8.12 -16.18 7.86
N GLY A 325 8.91 -15.79 6.85
CA GLY A 325 8.47 -15.76 5.45
C GLY A 325 9.13 -16.73 4.47
N TYR A 326 10.20 -17.45 4.84
CA TYR A 326 10.82 -18.43 3.95
C TYR A 326 10.27 -19.84 4.24
N PRO A 327 9.56 -20.49 3.31
CA PRO A 327 8.97 -21.82 3.53
C PRO A 327 10.00 -22.94 3.73
N ASN A 328 11.30 -22.67 3.59
CA ASN A 328 12.37 -23.66 3.78
C ASN A 328 13.34 -23.38 4.95
N ALA A 329 13.13 -22.29 5.70
CA ALA A 329 13.81 -22.15 7.00
C ALA A 329 13.02 -22.98 8.02
N ARG A 330 13.24 -24.31 8.03
CA ARG A 330 12.75 -25.15 9.13
C ARG A 330 13.29 -24.55 10.43
N ALA A 331 12.39 -24.00 11.25
CA ALA A 331 12.72 -23.70 12.63
C ALA A 331 13.32 -24.96 13.28
N PRO A 332 14.36 -24.85 14.13
CA PRO A 332 14.92 -26.02 14.79
C PRO A 332 13.81 -26.76 15.55
N ARG A 333 13.67 -28.07 15.27
CA ARG A 333 12.79 -28.97 16.04
C ARG A 333 13.15 -29.00 17.54
N GLU A 334 14.31 -28.51 17.93
CA GLU A 334 14.81 -28.56 19.31
C GLU A 334 14.16 -27.56 20.27
N THR A 335 13.57 -26.46 19.79
CA THR A 335 12.91 -25.47 20.67
C THR A 335 11.46 -25.81 21.05
N GLN A 336 10.87 -26.88 20.48
CA GLN A 336 9.56 -27.38 20.91
C GLN A 336 9.65 -28.48 22.00
N GLY A 337 10.86 -28.91 22.39
CA GLY A 337 11.08 -30.03 23.32
C GLY A 337 11.20 -29.68 24.81
N ARG A 338 11.09 -28.39 25.20
CA ARG A 338 11.18 -27.95 26.61
C ARG A 338 9.97 -27.12 27.02
N ILE A 339 8.79 -27.69 26.88
CA ILE A 339 7.67 -27.37 27.78
C ILE A 339 7.33 -28.68 28.46
N ALA A 340 7.55 -28.72 29.77
CA ALA A 340 7.33 -29.88 30.62
C ALA A 340 5.87 -30.35 30.53
N THR A 341 5.66 -31.49 29.88
CA THR A 341 4.45 -32.30 30.08
C THR A 341 4.75 -33.27 31.22
N VAL A 342 4.15 -32.99 32.37
CA VAL A 342 3.94 -33.98 33.44
C VAL A 342 3.23 -35.19 32.82
N ALA A 343 3.80 -36.37 33.02
CA ALA A 343 3.29 -37.63 32.51
C ALA A 343 1.92 -38.00 33.10
N PRO A 344 1.01 -38.58 32.31
CA PRO A 344 0.07 -39.54 32.81
C PRO A 344 0.44 -40.96 32.37
N SER A 345 0.40 -41.81 33.38
CA SER A 345 0.58 -43.25 33.42
C SER A 345 -0.58 -44.01 32.77
N LYS A 346 -0.28 -45.24 32.32
CA LYS A 346 -1.16 -46.41 32.05
C LYS A 346 -1.90 -46.53 30.69
N SER A 347 -1.31 -47.39 29.85
CA SER A 347 -1.88 -48.53 29.10
C SER A 347 -3.40 -48.60 28.83
N MET A 348 -3.75 -48.68 27.55
CA MET A 348 -4.92 -49.44 27.06
C MET A 348 -4.52 -50.39 25.90
N PRO A 349 -5.15 -51.57 25.79
CA PRO A 349 -4.78 -52.60 24.83
C PRO A 349 -5.39 -52.36 23.44
N LYS A 350 -4.71 -52.91 22.42
CA LYS A 350 -5.10 -52.82 21.00
C LYS A 350 -6.35 -53.67 20.70
N PRO A 351 -7.24 -53.22 19.79
CA PRO A 351 -8.31 -54.08 19.28
C PRO A 351 -7.73 -55.14 18.33
N LYS A 352 -8.25 -56.37 18.46
CA LYS A 352 -8.05 -57.44 17.47
C LYS A 352 -9.07 -57.24 16.34
N PHE A 353 -8.62 -57.53 15.12
CA PHE A 353 -9.43 -57.63 13.91
C PHE A 353 -10.51 -58.69 14.03
#